data_AF-A0A2U1VV21-F1
#
_entry.id   AF-A0A2U1VV21-F1
#
_cell.length_a   1.000
_cell.length_b   1.000
_cell.length_c   1.000
_cell.angle_alpha   90.00
_cell.angle_beta   90.00
_cell.angle_gamma   90.00
#
_symmetry.space_group_name_H-M   'P 1'
#
loop_
_entity.id
_entity.type
_entity.pdbx_description
1 polymer ?
#
loop_
_entity_poly.entity_id
_entity_poly.type
_entity_poly.pdbx_seq_one_letter_code
_entity_poly.pdbx_strand_id
1 'polypeptide(L)' 'MTESITARVAALELLLEQLIVERCLSTDDPLGAIDQAEDRLVELARQDERVTPEVLEALAEALGRVAARVRDAEDR' A
#
# COMPACT_ATOMS: atom_id res chain seq x y z
N MET A 1 -23.81 -14.91 -5.30
CA MET A 1 -23.72 -13.43 -5.12
C MET A 1 -22.42 -13.02 -4.43
N THR A 2 -22.02 -13.68 -3.35
CA THR A 2 -20.77 -13.41 -2.60
C THR A 2 -19.51 -13.50 -3.45
N GLU A 3 -19.39 -14.50 -4.34
CA GLU A 3 -18.25 -14.61 -5.27
C GLU A 3 -18.07 -13.37 -6.18
N SER A 4 -19.17 -12.73 -6.56
CA SER A 4 -19.13 -11.51 -7.39
C SER A 4 -18.61 -10.31 -6.61
N ILE A 5 -18.86 -10.26 -5.30
CA ILE A 5 -18.36 -9.18 -4.43
C ILE A 5 -16.88 -9.39 -4.14
N THR A 6 -16.48 -10.61 -3.74
CA THR A 6 -15.07 -10.94 -3.48
C THR A 6 -14.19 -10.66 -4.69
N ALA A 7 -14.60 -11.09 -5.89
CA ALA A 7 -13.86 -10.81 -7.12
C ALA A 7 -13.75 -9.31 -7.42
N ARG A 8 -14.80 -8.54 -7.14
CA ARG A 8 -14.80 -7.08 -7.33
C ARG A 8 -13.90 -6.38 -6.30
N VAL A 9 -13.88 -6.84 -5.05
CA VAL A 9 -12.98 -6.29 -4.02
C VAL A 9 -11.53 -6.54 -4.41
N ALA A 10 -11.17 -7.76 -4.82
CA ALA A 10 -9.82 -8.07 -5.26
C ALA A 10 -9.39 -7.24 -6.49
N ALA A 11 -10.30 -7.01 -7.43
CA ALA A 11 -10.02 -6.14 -8.58
C ALA A 11 -9.79 -4.68 -8.15
N LEU A 12 -10.54 -4.18 -7.17
CA LEU A 12 -10.35 -2.83 -6.63
C LEU A 12 -9.02 -2.71 -5.87
N GLU A 13 -8.62 -3.73 -5.11
CA GLU A 13 -7.31 -3.78 -4.44
C GLU A 13 -6.17 -3.68 -5.45
N LEU A 14 -6.22 -4.44 -6.54
CA LEU A 14 -5.22 -4.38 -7.61
C LEU A 14 -5.17 -3.02 -8.31
N LEU A 15 -6.33 -2.41 -8.59
CA LEU A 15 -6.40 -1.09 -9.21
C LEU A 15 -5.86 -0.01 -8.28
N LEU A 16 -6.13 -0.12 -6.98
CA LEU A 16 -5.60 0.80 -5.97
C LEU A 16 -4.08 0.67 -5.86
N GLU A 17 -3.56 -0.55 -5.78
CA GLU A 17 -2.11 -0.79 -5.76
C GLU A 17 -1.42 -0.20 -7.00
N GLN A 18 -1.99 -0.41 -8.20
CA GLN A 18 -1.45 0.18 -9.44
C GLN A 18 -1.44 1.71 -9.38
N LEU A 19 -2.52 2.33 -8.91
CA LEU A 19 -2.61 3.79 -8.80
C LEU A 19 -1.60 4.35 -7.79
N ILE A 20 -1.34 3.64 -6.69
CA ILE A 20 -0.31 4.02 -5.71
C ILE A 20 1.07 3.93 -6.37
N VAL A 21 1.38 2.83 -7.07
CA VAL A 21 2.67 2.67 -7.77
C VAL A 21 2.89 3.78 -8.79
N GLU A 22 1.90 4.09 -9.63
CA GLU A 22 1.98 5.20 -10.60
C GLU A 22 2.23 6.55 -9.92
N ARG A 23 1.60 6.76 -8.76
CA ARG A 23 1.78 7.97 -7.97
C ARG A 23 3.18 8.07 -7.38
N CYS A 24 3.71 6.98 -6.82
CA CYS A 24 5.08 6.92 -6.30
C CYS A 24 6.10 7.17 -7.42
N LEU A 25 5.95 6.52 -8.57
CA LEU A 25 6.85 6.72 -9.73
C LEU A 25 6.76 8.12 -10.34
N SER A 26 5.73 8.90 -10.01
CA SER A 26 5.61 10.31 -10.40
C SER A 26 6.35 11.26 -9.44
N THR A 27 6.99 10.74 -8.40
CA THR A 27 7.81 11.52 -7.45
C THR A 27 9.29 11.39 -7.77
N ASP A 28 10.10 12.34 -7.29
CA ASP A 28 11.55 12.33 -7.50
C ASP A 28 12.27 11.24 -6.69
N ASP A 29 11.62 10.68 -5.66
CA ASP A 29 12.13 9.60 -4.79
C ASP A 29 10.99 8.62 -4.43
N PRO A 30 10.68 7.67 -5.33
CA PRO A 30 9.57 6.75 -5.18
C PRO A 30 9.68 5.85 -3.95
N LEU A 31 10.87 5.34 -3.64
CA LEU A 31 11.10 4.47 -2.48
C LEU A 31 11.09 5.27 -1.18
N GLY A 32 11.68 6.47 -1.16
CA GLY A 32 11.61 7.35 0.01
C GLY A 32 10.17 7.80 0.33
N ALA A 33 9.30 7.91 -0.68
CA ALA A 33 7.88 8.16 -0.46
C ALA A 33 7.16 6.98 0.22
N ILE A 34 7.61 5.74 -0.04
CA ILE A 34 7.06 4.55 0.61
C ILE A 34 7.58 4.43 2.04
N ASP A 35 8.87 4.67 2.28
CA ASP A 35 9.45 4.69 3.64
C ASP A 35 8.72 5.72 4.53
N GLN A 36 8.43 6.90 3.99
CA GLN A 36 7.63 7.91 4.70
C GLN A 36 6.20 7.45 5.00
N ALA A 37 5.59 6.64 4.12
CA ALA A 37 4.27 6.08 4.35
C ALA A 37 4.31 5.03 5.47
N GLU A 38 5.36 4.21 5.56
CA GLU A 38 5.57 3.26 6.67
C GLU A 38 5.72 4.00 8.01
N ASP A 39 6.56 5.03 8.07
CA ASP A 39 6.70 5.87 9.27
C ASP A 39 5.36 6.48 9.69
N ARG A 40 4.57 6.95 8.71
CA ARG A 40 3.27 7.53 8.97
C ARG A 40 2.25 6.50 9.49
N LEU A 41 2.32 5.25 9.04
CA LEU A 41 1.50 4.17 9.59
C LEU A 41 1.82 3.92 11.06
N VAL A 42 3.10 3.94 11.43
CA VAL A 42 3.53 3.80 12.83
C VAL A 42 3.02 4.96 13.68
N GLU A 43 3.04 6.19 13.16
CA GLU A 43 2.44 7.33 13.85
C GLU A 43 0.92 7.18 13.99
N LEU A 44 0.22 6.73 12.95
CA LEU A 44 -1.22 6.50 12.97
C LEU A 44 -1.61 5.47 14.03
N ALA A 45 -0.84 4.38 14.12
CA ALA A 45 -0.98 3.34 15.14
C ALA A 45 -0.91 3.90 16.57
N ARG A 46 -0.07 4.91 16.79
CA ARG A 46 0.11 5.54 18.10
C ARG A 46 -0.99 6.54 18.43
N GLN A 47 -1.67 7.08 17.43
CA GLN A 47 -2.65 8.15 17.58
C GLN A 47 -4.10 7.67 17.62
N ASP A 48 -4.41 6.54 16.99
CA ASP A 48 -5.76 6.03 16.85
C ASP A 48 -5.89 4.64 17.50
N GLU A 49 -6.62 4.57 18.62
CA GLU A 49 -6.88 3.33 19.36
C GLU A 49 -7.67 2.27 18.58
N ARG A 50 -8.29 2.64 17.45
CA ARG A 50 -9.01 1.72 16.57
C ARG A 50 -8.06 0.97 15.62
N VAL A 51 -6.82 1.40 15.53
CA VAL A 51 -5.79 0.74 14.71
C VAL A 51 -5.32 -0.49 15.46
N THR A 52 -5.87 -1.64 15.08
CA THR A 52 -5.46 -2.93 15.65
C THR A 52 -4.18 -3.44 14.97
N PRO A 53 -3.46 -4.37 15.61
CA PRO A 53 -2.29 -5.01 15.00
C PRO A 53 -2.58 -5.61 13.62
N GLU A 54 -3.76 -6.21 13.43
CA GLU A 54 -4.17 -6.82 12.15
C GLU A 54 -4.34 -5.77 11.04
N VAL A 55 -4.85 -4.58 11.37
CA VAL A 55 -4.96 -3.47 10.42
C VAL A 55 -3.58 -2.97 10.02
N LEU A 56 -2.65 -2.88 10.97
CA LEU A 56 -1.26 -2.48 10.68
C LEU A 56 -0.54 -3.50 9.82
N GLU A 57 -0.71 -4.78 10.11
CA GLU A 57 -0.11 -5.86 9.33
C GLU A 57 -0.62 -5.82 7.88
N ALA A 58 -1.93 -5.66 7.68
CA ALA A 58 -2.52 -5.55 6.34
C ALA A 58 -2.01 -4.32 5.56
N LEU A 59 -1.85 -3.17 6.23
CA LEU A 59 -1.32 -1.95 5.61
C LEU A 59 0.17 -2.08 5.30
N ALA A 60 0.96 -2.67 6.20
CA ALA A 60 2.38 -2.94 5.98
C ALA A 60 2.59 -3.92 4.82
N GLU A 61 1.77 -4.98 4.73
CA GLU A 61 1.83 -5.93 3.61
C GLU A 61 1.52 -5.25 2.28
N ALA A 62 0.50 -4.38 2.25
CA ALA A 62 0.15 -3.62 1.05
C ALA A 62 1.29 -2.67 0.62
N LEU A 63 1.91 -1.96 1.56
CA LEU A 63 3.08 -1.12 1.26
C LEU A 63 4.26 -1.96 0.75
N GLY A 64 4.51 -3.13 1.34
CA GLY A 64 5.55 -4.05 0.86
C GLY A 64 5.34 -4.52 -0.58
N ARG A 65 4.08 -4.81 -0.97
CA ARG A 65 3.74 -5.13 -2.37
C ARG A 65 3.98 -3.95 -3.31
N VAL A 66 3.59 -2.74 -2.89
CA VAL A 66 3.86 -1.51 -3.67
C VAL A 66 5.36 -1.28 -3.82
N ALA A 67 6.15 -1.43 -2.75
CA ALA A 67 7.61 -1.27 -2.76
C ALA A 67 8.28 -2.24 -3.74
N ALA A 68 7.88 -3.51 -3.73
CA ALA A 68 8.39 -4.50 -4.67
C ALA A 68 8.10 -4.10 -6.12
N ARG A 69 6.88 -3.63 -6.41
CA ARG A 69 6.50 -3.19 -7.76
C ARG A 69 7.20 -1.93 -8.22
N VAL A 70 7.47 -0.99 -7.30
CA VAL A 70 8.25 0.21 -7.59
C VAL A 70 9.70 -0.16 -7.91
N ARG A 71 10.35 -1.01 -7.10
CA ARG A 71 11.71 -1.51 -7.39
C ARG A 71 11.77 -2.20 -8.77
N ASP A 72 10.82 -3.09 -9.05
CA ASP A 72 10.73 -3.79 -10.35
C ASP A 72 10.50 -2.84 -11.54
N ALA A 73 10.00 -1.62 -11.30
CA ALA A 73 9.78 -0.60 -12.32
C ALA A 73 11.00 0.32 -12.47
N GLU A 74 11.74 0.59 -11.40
CA GLU A 74 13.00 1.36 -11.43
C GLU A 74 14.16 0.57 -12.05
N ASP A 75 14.16 -0.77 -11.92
CA ASP A 75 15.19 -1.65 -12.49
C ASP A 75 15.00 -1.96 -14.00
N ARG A 76 13.96 -1.42 -14.66
CA ARG A 76 13.65 -1.62 -16.09
C ARG A 76 14.13 -0.49 -16.99
#